data_AF-A0A7C8BVJ0-F1
#
_entry.id   AF-A0A7C8BVJ0-F1
#
_cell.length_a   1.000
_cell.length_b   1.000
_cell.length_c   1.000
_cell.angle_alpha   90.00
_cell.angle_beta   90.00
_cell.angle_gamma   90.00
#
_symmetry.space_group_name_H-M   'P 1'
#
loop_
_entity.id
_entity.type
_entity.pdbx_description
1 polymer ?
#
loop_
_entity_poly.entity_id
_entity_poly.type
_entity_poly.pdbx_seq_one_letter_code
_entity_poly.pdbx_strand_id
1 'polypeptide(L)'
;MSAFDPTQHPRGNQSTGHGGQFAVKAQSGSEISLGTGGRGSIEGMLCHREAGRAETILFDPMIRENEADGYTIHSMTISHRHGDLNGAAGALVNFLKVDAGEEGQDRVTALLRGQTERKVTLLSHGESGALRVIEGRAMDIDGTDYVLLKGSRKQAYRVDSLNVIDAVDGYGHTTQFESSVHRAAAAIPSIERATVDDIPIDNGTAHDQVAAVFIYNAPNFTGDRSGRGSIIYATDITEDGDDPIINGAFVFPPESGLVSEHGSIRLSALQTTGGRVSSIQPTLFSEALQYGDDVNSGARNIAELYAEL
;
A
#
# COMPACT_ATOMS: atom_id res chain seq x y z
N MET A 1 45.61 44.45 -7.54
CA MET A 1 45.01 43.73 -6.41
C MET A 1 45.00 44.67 -5.22
N SER A 2 43.82 45.09 -4.75
CA SER A 2 43.66 45.85 -3.51
C SER A 2 42.86 44.97 -2.56
N ALA A 3 43.44 44.67 -1.40
CA ALA A 3 42.92 43.75 -0.41
C ALA A 3 41.69 44.33 0.30
N PHE A 4 40.74 43.45 0.62
CA PHE A 4 39.51 43.74 1.35
C PHE A 4 39.83 44.18 2.79
N ASP A 5 39.29 45.33 3.22
CA ASP A 5 39.44 45.88 4.58
C ASP A 5 38.21 45.54 5.44
N PRO A 6 38.32 44.60 6.40
CA PRO A 6 37.21 44.19 7.25
C PRO A 6 36.80 45.23 8.31
N THR A 7 37.48 46.38 8.43
CA THR A 7 37.10 47.45 9.37
C THR A 7 36.04 48.39 8.83
N GLN A 8 35.73 48.34 7.53
CA GLN A 8 34.71 49.17 6.88
C GLN A 8 33.32 48.51 6.82
N HIS A 9 33.15 47.31 7.37
CA HIS A 9 31.87 46.62 7.48
C HIS A 9 31.51 46.40 8.96
N PRO A 10 30.77 47.33 9.60
CA PRO A 10 30.37 47.17 10.99
C PRO A 10 29.47 45.93 11.12
N ARG A 11 29.99 44.91 11.82
CA ARG A 11 29.18 43.78 12.30
C ARG A 11 28.25 44.28 13.39
N GLY A 12 27.00 44.53 13.02
CA GLY A 12 25.92 44.85 13.94
C GLY A 12 25.68 43.71 14.93
N ASN A 13 25.76 44.08 16.21
CA ASN A 13 25.74 43.30 17.44
C ASN A 13 24.74 42.15 17.55
N GLN A 14 25.24 41.07 18.17
CA GLN A 14 24.46 40.16 19.00
C GLN A 14 23.80 40.92 20.16
N SER A 15 22.65 40.41 20.64
CA SER A 15 22.11 40.67 21.99
C SER A 15 21.49 42.07 22.24
N THR A 16 20.19 42.23 21.95
CA THR A 16 19.09 42.57 22.91
C THR A 16 17.87 43.14 22.18
N GLY A 17 16.67 42.70 22.60
CA GLY A 17 15.47 43.54 22.77
C GLY A 17 14.75 44.09 21.52
N HIS A 18 13.59 43.48 21.22
CA HIS A 18 12.34 44.10 20.74
C HIS A 18 12.37 45.10 19.56
N GLY A 19 11.77 44.72 18.43
CA GLY A 19 11.26 45.71 17.48
C GLY A 19 11.09 45.22 16.04
N GLY A 20 10.20 44.27 15.80
CA GLY A 20 9.80 43.85 14.46
C GLY A 20 8.41 43.21 14.51
N GLN A 21 7.39 44.04 14.73
CA GLN A 21 5.98 43.62 14.75
C GLN A 21 5.54 43.17 13.35
N PHE A 22 5.72 41.88 13.04
CA PHE A 22 4.69 41.16 12.32
C PHE A 22 3.75 40.62 13.39
N ALA A 23 2.48 41.02 13.33
CA ALA A 23 1.46 40.36 14.11
C ALA A 23 1.55 38.86 13.81
N VAL A 24 2.00 38.08 14.79
CA VAL A 24 1.79 36.64 14.79
C VAL A 24 0.28 36.50 14.86
N LYS A 25 -0.37 36.42 13.70
CA LYS A 25 -1.72 35.93 13.61
C LYS A 25 -1.65 34.57 14.29
N ALA A 26 -2.36 34.41 15.41
CA ALA A 26 -2.47 33.12 16.07
C ALA A 26 -2.99 32.15 15.00
N GLN A 27 -2.09 31.37 14.42
CA GLN A 27 -2.47 30.20 13.67
C GLN A 27 -3.05 29.27 14.75
N SER A 28 -4.37 29.27 14.87
CA SER A 28 -5.08 28.13 15.45
C SER A 28 -4.55 26.91 14.72
N GLY A 29 -3.85 26.04 15.45
CA GLY A 29 -3.09 24.94 14.86
C GLY A 29 -3.95 24.17 13.88
N SER A 30 -3.71 24.36 12.58
CA SER A 30 -3.83 23.24 11.66
C SER A 30 -2.70 22.31 12.08
N GLU A 31 -3.00 21.38 12.96
CA GLU A 31 -2.10 20.32 13.37
C GLU A 31 -1.69 19.53 12.12
N ILE A 32 -0.57 19.91 11.52
CA ILE A 32 0.19 19.01 10.67
C ILE A 32 0.88 18.05 11.63
N SER A 33 0.10 17.10 12.15
CA SER A 33 0.61 15.93 12.83
C SER A 33 1.22 15.02 11.77
N LEU A 34 2.54 14.87 11.80
CA LEU A 34 3.22 13.71 11.20
C LEU A 34 2.95 12.51 12.12
N GLY A 35 1.68 12.10 12.18
CA GLY A 35 1.21 11.14 13.16
C GLY A 35 1.88 9.78 12.96
N THR A 36 2.54 9.29 14.01
CA THR A 36 2.94 7.89 14.17
C THR A 36 1.77 7.00 14.66
N GLY A 37 0.53 7.53 14.63
CA GLY A 37 -0.65 6.77 15.01
C GLY A 37 -0.78 5.50 14.17
N GLY A 38 -1.10 4.39 14.84
CA GLY A 38 -1.32 3.09 14.21
C GLY A 38 -2.15 3.25 12.95
N ARG A 39 -1.72 2.59 11.87
CA ARG A 39 -2.56 2.45 10.68
C ARG A 39 -3.75 1.62 11.17
N GLY A 40 -4.94 2.21 11.26
CA GLY A 40 -6.14 1.46 11.62
C GLY A 40 -6.40 0.31 10.64
N SER A 41 -7.48 -0.44 10.82
CA SER A 41 -7.84 -1.48 9.86
C SER A 41 -7.99 -0.90 8.45
N ILE A 42 -7.68 -1.69 7.42
CA ILE A 42 -7.87 -1.29 6.01
C ILE A 42 -9.34 -0.90 5.75
N GLU A 43 -10.27 -1.61 6.40
CA GLU A 43 -11.69 -1.31 6.36
C GLU A 43 -12.02 0.11 6.81
N GLY A 44 -11.39 0.58 7.89
CA GLY A 44 -11.55 1.96 8.37
C GLY A 44 -10.96 3.03 7.45
N MET A 45 -10.19 2.63 6.44
CA MET A 45 -9.62 3.51 5.41
C MET A 45 -10.40 3.48 4.09
N LEU A 46 -11.40 2.61 3.96
CA LEU A 46 -12.29 2.60 2.80
C LEU A 46 -13.10 3.89 2.78
N CYS A 47 -13.37 4.37 1.58
CA CYS A 47 -14.19 5.56 1.37
C CYS A 47 -15.06 5.39 0.13
N HIS A 48 -16.09 6.20 0.01
CA HIS A 48 -16.87 6.30 -1.21
C HIS A 48 -16.88 7.76 -1.65
N ARG A 49 -16.03 8.11 -2.63
CA ARG A 49 -15.92 9.49 -3.11
C ARG A 49 -16.02 9.55 -4.62
N GLU A 50 -17.03 10.24 -5.13
CA GLU A 50 -17.12 10.58 -6.55
C GLU A 50 -16.01 11.57 -6.91
N ALA A 51 -15.08 11.15 -7.79
CA ALA A 51 -13.93 11.95 -8.21
C ALA A 51 -14.15 12.65 -9.57
N GLY A 52 -15.36 12.56 -10.12
CA GLY A 52 -15.72 13.15 -11.39
C GLY A 52 -16.92 12.46 -12.02
N ARG A 53 -17.19 12.80 -13.29
CA ARG A 53 -18.20 12.08 -14.08
C ARG A 53 -17.62 10.71 -14.42
N ALA A 54 -18.11 9.67 -13.74
CA ALA A 54 -17.78 8.26 -13.94
C ALA A 54 -16.52 7.71 -13.26
N GLU A 55 -16.03 8.39 -12.23
CA GLU A 55 -14.96 7.88 -11.36
C GLU A 55 -15.41 7.88 -9.91
N THR A 56 -15.24 6.74 -9.25
CA THR A 56 -15.50 6.57 -7.82
C THR A 56 -14.22 6.07 -7.16
N ILE A 57 -13.73 6.78 -6.16
CA ILE A 57 -12.61 6.36 -5.32
C ILE A 57 -13.18 5.52 -4.19
N LEU A 58 -12.67 4.30 -4.05
CA LEU A 58 -13.07 3.33 -3.02
C LEU A 58 -12.09 3.25 -1.84
N PHE A 59 -10.86 3.71 -2.07
CA PHE A 59 -9.80 3.70 -1.07
C PHE A 59 -8.74 4.73 -1.47
N ASP A 60 -8.29 5.54 -0.51
CA ASP A 60 -7.23 6.53 -0.73
C ASP A 60 -6.24 6.48 0.43
N PRO A 61 -5.07 5.84 0.27
CA PRO A 61 -4.13 5.68 1.38
C PRO A 61 -3.48 7.00 1.82
N MET A 62 -3.62 8.06 1.01
CA MET A 62 -3.04 9.36 1.35
C MET A 62 -3.95 10.19 2.25
N ILE A 63 -5.25 9.91 2.29
CA ILE A 63 -6.25 10.71 3.01
C ILE A 63 -6.89 9.83 4.08
N ARG A 64 -6.84 10.26 5.33
CA ARG A 64 -7.60 9.64 6.41
C ARG A 64 -8.60 10.62 6.97
N GLU A 65 -9.80 10.14 7.22
CA GLU A 65 -10.86 10.90 7.87
C GLU A 65 -11.01 10.37 9.27
N ASN A 66 -10.78 11.21 10.28
CA ASN A 66 -11.00 10.86 11.67
C ASN A 66 -12.10 11.75 12.22
N GLU A 67 -13.12 11.17 12.84
CA GLU A 67 -14.09 11.93 13.62
C GLU A 67 -13.54 12.15 15.04
N ALA A 68 -13.37 13.41 15.43
CA ALA A 68 -12.99 13.79 16.78
C ALA A 68 -13.87 14.95 17.23
N ASP A 69 -14.53 14.79 18.38
CA ASP A 69 -15.34 15.83 19.03
C ASP A 69 -16.38 16.52 18.13
N GLY A 70 -17.03 15.75 17.24
CA GLY A 70 -18.06 16.26 16.32
C GLY A 70 -17.50 16.98 15.07
N TYR A 71 -16.20 16.90 14.82
CA TYR A 71 -15.55 17.39 13.60
C TYR A 71 -14.92 16.23 12.83
N THR A 72 -15.00 16.29 11.49
CA THR A 72 -14.23 15.42 10.59
C THR A 72 -12.87 16.06 10.32
N ILE A 73 -11.80 15.42 10.79
CA ILE A 73 -10.42 15.81 10.52
C ILE A 73 -9.91 14.99 9.34
N HIS A 74 -9.66 15.65 8.21
CA HIS A 74 -8.95 15.04 7.09
C HIS A 74 -7.44 15.20 7.32
N SER A 75 -6.75 14.10 7.61
CA SER A 75 -5.29 14.07 7.66
C SER A 75 -4.74 13.55 6.34
N MET A 76 -3.76 14.25 5.78
CA MET A 76 -3.12 13.87 4.53
C MET A 76 -1.66 13.49 4.77
N THR A 77 -1.28 12.29 4.37
CA THR A 77 0.13 11.84 4.46
C THR A 77 0.88 12.26 3.20
N ILE A 78 1.81 13.21 3.35
CA ILE A 78 2.75 13.59 2.30
C ILE A 78 4.08 12.86 2.58
N SER A 79 4.32 11.77 1.86
CA SER A 79 5.55 10.99 1.97
C SER A 79 6.40 11.14 0.69
N HIS A 80 7.73 11.03 0.82
CA HIS A 80 8.67 11.01 -0.31
C HIS A 80 8.39 9.89 -1.33
N ARG A 81 7.70 8.83 -0.87
CA ARG A 81 7.08 7.82 -1.72
C ARG A 81 5.59 8.18 -1.79
N HIS A 82 5.15 8.73 -2.91
CA HIS A 82 3.75 9.07 -3.13
C HIS A 82 2.90 7.80 -3.01
N GLY A 83 2.24 7.59 -1.87
CA GLY A 83 1.37 6.44 -1.63
C GLY A 83 1.86 5.40 -0.63
N ASP A 84 1.00 4.42 -0.39
CA ASP A 84 1.23 3.28 0.51
C ASP A 84 1.17 1.94 -0.25
N LEU A 85 1.52 1.95 -1.55
CA LEU A 85 1.51 0.73 -2.38
C LEU A 85 2.45 -0.36 -1.83
N ASN A 86 3.45 0.01 -1.03
CA ASN A 86 4.29 -0.98 -0.36
C ASN A 86 3.76 -1.35 1.05
N GLY A 87 2.70 -0.72 1.55
CA GLY A 87 2.11 -1.01 2.86
C GLY A 87 0.73 -1.63 2.73
N ALA A 88 -0.26 -1.06 3.42
CA ALA A 88 -1.61 -1.62 3.51
C ALA A 88 -2.35 -1.54 2.17
N ALA A 89 -2.13 -0.47 1.39
CA ALA A 89 -2.67 -0.37 0.03
C ALA A 89 -2.13 -1.48 -0.89
N GLY A 90 -0.85 -1.82 -0.73
CA GLY A 90 -0.23 -2.95 -1.41
C GLY A 90 -0.93 -4.26 -1.08
N ALA A 91 -1.08 -4.57 0.21
CA ALA A 91 -1.76 -5.79 0.64
C ALA A 91 -3.17 -5.91 0.03
N LEU A 92 -3.95 -4.81 0.04
CA LEU A 92 -5.29 -4.77 -0.54
C LEU A 92 -5.30 -4.98 -2.07
N VAL A 93 -4.42 -4.28 -2.80
CA VAL A 93 -4.29 -4.45 -4.26
C VAL A 93 -3.89 -5.88 -4.61
N ASN A 94 -2.95 -6.45 -3.86
CA ASN A 94 -2.45 -7.80 -4.09
C ASN A 94 -3.56 -8.82 -3.87
N PHE A 95 -4.30 -8.71 -2.77
CA PHE A 95 -5.45 -9.56 -2.48
C PHE A 95 -6.47 -9.52 -3.62
N LEU A 96 -6.87 -8.31 -4.07
CA LEU A 96 -7.88 -8.15 -5.11
C LEU A 96 -7.43 -8.71 -6.47
N LYS A 97 -6.16 -8.56 -6.85
CA LYS A 97 -5.63 -9.16 -8.08
C LYS A 97 -5.65 -10.67 -8.03
N VAL A 98 -5.32 -11.20 -6.87
CA VAL A 98 -5.24 -12.64 -6.66
C VAL A 98 -6.63 -13.26 -6.60
N ASP A 99 -7.60 -12.60 -5.97
CA ASP A 99 -9.03 -12.96 -6.00
C ASP A 99 -9.60 -12.91 -7.43
N ALA A 100 -9.18 -11.94 -8.24
CA ALA A 100 -9.56 -11.87 -9.64
C ALA A 100 -9.00 -13.04 -10.47
N GLY A 101 -7.80 -13.53 -10.12
CA GLY A 101 -7.15 -14.69 -10.74
C GLY A 101 -6.84 -14.51 -12.23
N GLU A 102 -6.50 -15.63 -12.89
CA GLU A 102 -6.27 -15.66 -14.35
C GLU A 102 -7.53 -15.27 -15.13
N GLU A 103 -8.71 -15.73 -14.69
CA GLU A 103 -9.98 -15.37 -15.32
C GLU A 103 -10.22 -13.85 -15.32
N GLY A 104 -9.84 -13.14 -14.26
CA GLY A 104 -9.90 -11.69 -14.19
C GLY A 104 -8.99 -11.01 -15.22
N GLN A 105 -7.76 -11.49 -15.36
CA GLN A 105 -6.81 -10.94 -16.35
C GLN A 105 -7.27 -11.19 -17.80
N ASP A 106 -7.81 -12.39 -18.06
CA ASP A 106 -8.40 -12.73 -19.35
C ASP A 106 -9.62 -11.86 -19.64
N ARG A 107 -10.50 -11.64 -18.65
CA ARG A 107 -11.64 -10.71 -18.77
C ARG A 107 -11.17 -9.29 -19.07
N VAL A 108 -10.19 -8.76 -18.35
CA VAL A 108 -9.63 -7.42 -18.59
C VAL A 108 -9.11 -7.30 -20.02
N THR A 109 -8.34 -8.29 -20.48
CA THR A 109 -7.81 -8.32 -21.84
C THR A 109 -8.94 -8.34 -22.88
N ALA A 110 -9.91 -9.23 -22.70
CA ALA A 110 -11.05 -9.39 -23.61
C ALA A 110 -11.98 -8.17 -23.65
N LEU A 111 -12.09 -7.42 -22.56
CA LEU A 111 -12.97 -6.26 -22.44
C LEU A 111 -12.31 -4.94 -22.84
N LEU A 112 -10.98 -4.86 -22.86
CA LEU A 112 -10.26 -3.60 -23.11
C LEU A 112 -9.52 -3.56 -24.45
N ARG A 113 -9.04 -4.70 -24.96
CA ARG A 113 -8.16 -4.74 -26.14
C ARG A 113 -8.93 -4.85 -27.45
N GLY A 114 -8.59 -4.03 -28.44
CA GLY A 114 -9.14 -4.08 -29.80
C GLY A 114 -10.64 -3.83 -29.87
N GLN A 115 -11.21 -3.15 -28.89
CA GLN A 115 -12.66 -2.95 -28.79
C GLN A 115 -13.13 -1.77 -29.64
N THR A 116 -14.42 -1.74 -29.97
CA THR A 116 -15.06 -0.60 -30.65
C THR A 116 -16.20 -0.07 -29.80
N GLU A 117 -15.91 0.97 -29.02
CA GLU A 117 -16.87 1.65 -28.11
C GLU A 117 -17.59 0.73 -27.09
N ARG A 118 -16.94 -0.33 -26.61
CA ARG A 118 -17.53 -1.25 -25.63
C ARG A 118 -17.67 -0.58 -24.27
N LYS A 119 -18.85 -0.59 -23.68
CA LYS A 119 -19.07 -0.06 -22.32
C LYS A 119 -18.43 -0.99 -21.30
N VAL A 120 -17.69 -0.43 -20.36
CA VAL A 120 -17.00 -1.17 -19.31
C VAL A 120 -17.04 -0.41 -17.99
N THR A 121 -17.02 -1.16 -16.89
CA THR A 121 -16.66 -0.67 -15.56
C THR A 121 -15.42 -1.43 -15.12
N LEU A 122 -14.39 -0.72 -14.69
CA LEU A 122 -13.12 -1.31 -14.29
C LEU A 122 -12.73 -0.89 -12.88
N LEU A 123 -12.13 -1.82 -12.14
CA LEU A 123 -11.42 -1.55 -10.90
C LEU A 123 -9.94 -1.36 -11.23
N SER A 124 -9.36 -0.26 -10.79
CA SER A 124 -7.97 0.08 -11.05
C SER A 124 -7.29 0.66 -9.81
N HIS A 125 -5.96 0.67 -9.81
CA HIS A 125 -5.19 1.36 -8.79
C HIS A 125 -4.25 2.42 -9.37
N GLY A 126 -4.11 3.54 -8.67
CA GLY A 126 -3.11 4.57 -8.97
C GLY A 126 -1.71 4.19 -8.46
N GLU A 127 -0.72 5.01 -8.80
CA GLU A 127 0.64 4.89 -8.27
C GLU A 127 0.70 5.03 -6.74
N SER A 128 -0.27 5.77 -6.17
CA SER A 128 -0.36 5.92 -4.72
C SER A 128 -0.92 4.69 -3.98
N GLY A 129 -1.45 3.71 -4.71
CA GLY A 129 -2.25 2.61 -4.15
C GLY A 129 -3.73 2.96 -3.95
N ALA A 130 -4.19 4.15 -4.36
CA ALA A 130 -5.61 4.49 -4.33
C ALA A 130 -6.41 3.60 -5.29
N LEU A 131 -7.51 3.01 -4.81
CA LEU A 131 -8.43 2.20 -5.61
C LEU A 131 -9.54 3.05 -6.21
N ARG A 132 -9.82 2.81 -7.48
CA ARG A 132 -10.78 3.57 -8.27
C ARG A 132 -11.62 2.64 -9.13
N VAL A 133 -12.91 2.90 -9.15
CA VAL A 133 -13.82 2.39 -10.15
C VAL A 133 -13.97 3.43 -11.25
N ILE A 134 -13.75 3.02 -12.49
CA ILE A 134 -13.87 3.88 -13.66
C ILE A 134 -14.94 3.29 -14.58
N GLU A 135 -15.95 4.07 -14.96
CA GLU A 135 -16.91 3.68 -15.99
C GLU A 135 -16.59 4.40 -17.30
N GLY A 136 -16.46 3.65 -18.39
CA GLY A 136 -16.08 4.22 -19.68
C GLY A 136 -16.34 3.32 -20.87
N ARG A 137 -15.92 3.77 -22.05
CA ARG A 137 -15.96 2.99 -23.28
C ARG A 137 -14.55 2.58 -23.65
N ALA A 138 -14.30 1.28 -23.67
CA ALA A 138 -13.11 0.70 -24.26
C ALA A 138 -13.16 0.86 -25.78
N MET A 139 -12.11 1.41 -26.36
CA MET A 139 -11.99 1.59 -27.80
C MET A 139 -10.54 1.59 -28.26
N ASP A 140 -10.29 0.95 -29.40
CA ASP A 140 -9.05 1.08 -30.17
C ASP A 140 -9.15 2.31 -31.06
N ILE A 141 -8.13 3.17 -30.99
CA ILE A 141 -7.94 4.31 -31.90
C ILE A 141 -6.54 4.17 -32.48
N ASP A 142 -6.47 3.88 -33.77
CA ASP A 142 -5.23 3.73 -34.54
C ASP A 142 -4.24 2.73 -33.89
N GLY A 143 -4.75 1.60 -33.37
CA GLY A 143 -3.94 0.56 -32.73
C GLY A 143 -3.54 0.85 -31.29
N THR A 144 -4.12 1.88 -30.66
CA THR A 144 -3.93 2.19 -29.24
C THR A 144 -5.25 2.04 -28.49
N ASP A 145 -5.26 1.22 -27.45
CA ASP A 145 -6.45 1.01 -26.62
C ASP A 145 -6.64 2.14 -25.59
N TYR A 146 -7.86 2.66 -25.53
CA TYR A 146 -8.29 3.69 -24.60
C TYR A 146 -9.56 3.29 -23.85
N VAL A 147 -9.72 3.84 -22.64
CA VAL A 147 -10.99 3.92 -21.93
C VAL A 147 -11.45 5.37 -21.93
N LEU A 148 -12.45 5.69 -22.75
CA LEU A 148 -13.08 7.01 -22.78
C LEU A 148 -14.13 7.12 -21.66
N LEU A 149 -13.97 8.07 -20.74
CA LEU A 149 -14.87 8.21 -19.58
C LEU A 149 -16.33 8.35 -19.99
N LYS A 150 -17.23 7.69 -19.24
CA LYS A 150 -18.67 7.75 -19.48
C LYS A 150 -19.18 9.20 -19.41
N GLY A 151 -19.89 9.61 -20.45
CA GLY A 151 -20.38 10.98 -20.59
C GLY A 151 -19.31 12.00 -21.02
N SER A 152 -18.06 11.57 -21.24
CA SER A 152 -17.00 12.40 -21.79
C SER A 152 -16.80 12.15 -23.28
N ARG A 153 -16.34 13.19 -23.99
CA ARG A 153 -15.87 13.13 -25.39
C ARG A 153 -14.38 13.43 -25.52
N LYS A 154 -13.71 13.81 -24.43
CA LYS A 154 -12.35 14.35 -24.45
C LYS A 154 -11.43 13.77 -23.38
N GLN A 155 -11.98 13.16 -22.33
CA GLN A 155 -11.20 12.56 -21.24
C GLN A 155 -11.18 11.05 -21.42
N ALA A 156 -10.00 10.52 -21.69
CA ALA A 156 -9.76 9.10 -21.82
C ALA A 156 -8.46 8.72 -21.12
N TYR A 157 -8.39 7.47 -20.68
CA TYR A 157 -7.17 6.83 -20.20
C TYR A 157 -6.62 5.92 -21.28
N ARG A 158 -5.32 5.93 -21.49
CA ARG A 158 -4.67 4.87 -22.27
C ARG A 158 -4.67 3.60 -21.43
N VAL A 159 -5.07 2.46 -21.99
CA VAL A 159 -5.25 1.22 -21.19
C VAL A 159 -3.95 0.81 -20.48
N ASP A 160 -2.79 0.98 -21.11
CA ASP A 160 -1.49 0.66 -20.49
C ASP A 160 -1.03 1.63 -19.40
N SER A 161 -1.67 2.79 -19.27
CA SER A 161 -1.45 3.72 -18.16
C SER A 161 -2.30 3.37 -16.94
N LEU A 162 -3.26 2.45 -17.11
CA LEU A 162 -4.11 1.96 -16.02
C LEU A 162 -3.51 0.68 -15.45
N ASN A 163 -3.37 0.63 -14.13
CA ASN A 163 -3.14 -0.63 -13.44
C ASN A 163 -4.51 -1.24 -13.12
N VAL A 164 -5.10 -1.91 -14.11
CA VAL A 164 -6.42 -2.53 -13.99
C VAL A 164 -6.30 -3.82 -13.17
N ILE A 165 -7.19 -3.96 -12.19
CA ILE A 165 -7.30 -5.15 -11.34
C ILE A 165 -8.31 -6.12 -11.94
N ASP A 166 -9.51 -5.62 -12.28
CA ASP A 166 -10.59 -6.40 -12.89
C ASP A 166 -11.51 -5.49 -13.72
N ALA A 167 -12.29 -6.07 -14.63
CA ALA A 167 -13.23 -5.35 -15.49
C ALA A 167 -14.53 -6.15 -15.70
N VAL A 168 -15.63 -5.42 -15.80
CA VAL A 168 -16.98 -5.96 -16.06
C VAL A 168 -17.57 -5.23 -17.26
N ASP A 169 -18.32 -5.96 -18.08
CA ASP A 169 -19.01 -5.43 -19.24
C ASP A 169 -20.20 -4.56 -18.82
N GLY A 170 -20.36 -3.38 -19.44
CA GLY A 170 -21.44 -2.45 -19.15
C GLY A 170 -21.10 -1.32 -18.18
N TYR A 171 -22.13 -0.65 -17.69
CA TYR A 171 -22.06 0.40 -16.67
C TYR A 171 -22.89 0.00 -15.46
N GLY A 172 -22.67 0.65 -14.32
CA GLY A 172 -23.46 0.48 -13.10
C GLY A 172 -22.90 -0.57 -12.14
N HIS A 173 -21.65 -0.99 -12.34
CA HIS A 173 -21.01 -2.04 -11.52
C HIS A 173 -20.18 -1.48 -10.35
N THR A 174 -20.31 -0.19 -10.01
CA THR A 174 -19.59 0.41 -8.87
C THR A 174 -19.86 -0.32 -7.56
N THR A 175 -21.12 -0.63 -7.24
CA THR A 175 -21.48 -1.34 -6.01
C THR A 175 -20.93 -2.77 -5.96
N GLN A 176 -20.77 -3.42 -7.13
CA GLN A 176 -20.15 -4.74 -7.21
C GLN A 176 -18.67 -4.69 -6.83
N PHE A 177 -17.94 -3.71 -7.36
CA PHE A 177 -16.52 -3.51 -7.01
C PHE A 177 -16.36 -3.03 -5.57
N GLU A 178 -17.20 -2.12 -5.11
CA GLU A 178 -17.23 -1.68 -3.71
C GLU A 178 -17.42 -2.87 -2.77
N SER A 179 -18.41 -3.73 -3.02
CA SER A 179 -18.62 -4.94 -2.22
C SER A 179 -17.40 -5.86 -2.22
N SER A 180 -16.68 -5.95 -3.34
CA SER A 180 -15.48 -6.79 -3.45
C SER A 180 -14.29 -6.19 -2.70
N VAL A 181 -14.11 -4.88 -2.77
CA VAL A 181 -13.11 -4.14 -1.99
C VAL A 181 -13.40 -4.24 -0.48
N HIS A 182 -14.66 -4.13 -0.06
CA HIS A 182 -15.04 -4.32 1.35
C HIS A 182 -14.73 -5.73 1.85
N ARG A 183 -15.07 -6.77 1.08
CA ARG A 183 -14.74 -8.16 1.45
C ARG A 183 -13.23 -8.37 1.57
N ALA A 184 -12.45 -7.85 0.61
CA ALA A 184 -11.00 -7.94 0.65
C ALA A 184 -10.41 -7.20 1.86
N ALA A 185 -10.88 -5.98 2.13
CA ALA A 185 -10.42 -5.19 3.27
C ALA A 185 -10.75 -5.84 4.62
N ALA A 186 -11.90 -6.50 4.74
CA ALA A 186 -12.31 -7.22 5.94
C ALA A 186 -11.54 -8.55 6.13
N ALA A 187 -11.02 -9.13 5.04
CA ALA A 187 -10.23 -10.36 5.09
C ALA A 187 -8.75 -10.10 5.43
N ILE A 188 -8.24 -8.88 5.23
CA ILE A 188 -6.84 -8.56 5.53
C ILE A 188 -6.73 -8.10 6.99
N PRO A 189 -5.81 -8.69 7.79
CA PRO A 189 -5.65 -8.33 9.18
C PRO A 189 -5.11 -6.90 9.31
N SER A 190 -5.26 -6.31 10.49
CA SER A 190 -4.72 -4.97 10.73
C SER A 190 -3.19 -4.98 10.65
N ILE A 191 -2.65 -4.07 9.84
CA ILE A 191 -1.22 -3.94 9.58
C ILE A 191 -0.70 -2.68 10.23
N GLU A 192 0.19 -2.83 11.20
CA GLU A 192 0.83 -1.74 11.90
C GLU A 192 2.25 -1.47 11.37
N ARG A 193 2.87 -0.39 11.84
CA ARG A 193 4.27 -0.12 11.55
C ARG A 193 5.11 -1.30 12.07
N ALA A 194 6.03 -1.79 11.25
CA ALA A 194 6.93 -2.85 11.68
C ALA A 194 7.79 -2.40 12.88
N THR A 195 7.70 -3.16 13.97
CA THR A 195 8.58 -3.08 15.14
C THR A 195 9.06 -4.48 15.49
N VAL A 196 10.15 -4.57 16.25
CA VAL A 196 10.69 -5.83 16.76
C VAL A 196 10.41 -6.03 18.25
N ASP A 197 9.53 -5.21 18.81
CA ASP A 197 9.15 -5.30 20.21
C ASP A 197 8.59 -6.70 20.50
N ASP A 198 9.00 -7.27 21.63
CA ASP A 198 8.59 -8.60 22.09
C ASP A 198 9.05 -9.79 21.20
N ILE A 199 9.97 -9.57 20.25
CA ILE A 199 10.60 -10.64 19.48
C ILE A 199 11.89 -11.08 20.21
N PRO A 200 12.12 -12.39 20.44
CA PRO A 200 13.34 -12.90 21.06
C PRO A 200 14.61 -12.51 20.28
N ILE A 201 15.72 -12.33 20.98
CA ILE A 201 17.04 -12.14 20.36
C ILE A 201 17.68 -13.51 20.14
N ASP A 202 18.21 -13.73 18.93
CA ASP A 202 19.03 -14.89 18.61
C ASP A 202 20.29 -14.90 19.49
N ASN A 203 20.29 -15.82 20.46
CA ASN A 203 21.42 -16.11 21.33
C ASN A 203 21.98 -17.52 21.10
N GLY A 204 21.67 -18.13 19.96
CA GLY A 204 22.01 -19.52 19.62
C GLY A 204 21.05 -20.57 20.21
N THR A 205 19.95 -20.16 20.83
CA THR A 205 18.86 -21.05 21.26
C THR A 205 17.84 -21.17 20.13
N ALA A 206 17.41 -22.40 19.82
CA ALA A 206 16.34 -22.60 18.84
C ALA A 206 15.01 -22.03 19.35
N HIS A 207 14.35 -21.23 18.52
CA HIS A 207 13.03 -20.67 18.77
C HIS A 207 12.00 -21.37 17.88
N ASP A 208 11.22 -22.29 18.46
CA ASP A 208 10.24 -23.09 17.71
C ASP A 208 8.89 -22.38 17.52
N GLN A 209 8.68 -21.23 18.19
CA GLN A 209 7.44 -20.45 18.13
C GLN A 209 7.61 -19.22 17.24
N VAL A 210 6.59 -18.92 16.44
CA VAL A 210 6.50 -17.65 15.72
C VAL A 210 6.21 -16.53 16.73
N ALA A 211 7.12 -15.57 16.81
CA ALA A 211 7.04 -14.40 17.67
C ALA A 211 6.32 -13.21 17.02
N ALA A 212 6.40 -13.09 15.69
CA ALA A 212 5.71 -12.04 14.94
C ALA A 212 5.45 -12.46 13.48
N VAL A 213 4.45 -11.85 12.86
CA VAL A 213 4.24 -11.97 11.41
C VAL A 213 4.33 -10.59 10.75
N PHE A 214 5.02 -10.54 9.62
CA PHE A 214 5.15 -9.35 8.82
C PHE A 214 4.66 -9.57 7.40
N ILE A 215 4.08 -8.52 6.82
CA ILE A 215 3.76 -8.45 5.40
C ILE A 215 4.83 -7.60 4.73
N TYR A 216 5.40 -8.09 3.64
CA TYR A 216 6.45 -7.45 2.87
C TYR A 216 6.04 -7.35 1.40
N ASN A 217 5.79 -6.15 0.89
CA ASN A 217 5.26 -5.91 -0.45
C ASN A 217 6.33 -5.53 -1.49
N ALA A 218 7.58 -5.88 -1.25
CA ALA A 218 8.69 -5.61 -2.16
C ALA A 218 9.58 -6.86 -2.32
N PRO A 219 10.58 -6.80 -3.20
CA PRO A 219 10.56 -6.06 -4.46
C PRO A 219 9.44 -6.58 -5.39
N ASN A 220 9.00 -5.74 -6.33
CA ASN A 220 8.07 -6.15 -7.39
C ASN A 220 8.80 -7.10 -8.37
N PHE A 221 8.84 -8.39 -8.05
CA PHE A 221 9.64 -9.40 -8.75
C PHE A 221 9.33 -9.54 -10.26
N THR A 222 8.13 -9.15 -10.71
CA THR A 222 7.68 -9.34 -12.10
C THR A 222 7.76 -8.13 -13.01
N GLY A 223 8.20 -6.97 -12.54
CA GLY A 223 8.36 -5.77 -13.39
C GLY A 223 7.06 -5.14 -13.92
N ASP A 224 5.93 -5.84 -13.87
CA ASP A 224 4.57 -5.37 -14.12
C ASP A 224 4.00 -4.48 -13.00
N ARG A 225 4.82 -4.19 -11.98
CA ARG A 225 4.45 -3.44 -10.76
C ARG A 225 3.27 -4.08 -10.01
N SER A 226 3.03 -5.38 -10.18
CA SER A 226 1.78 -5.97 -9.72
C SER A 226 1.65 -6.12 -8.21
N GLY A 227 2.73 -5.94 -7.44
CA GLY A 227 2.72 -6.15 -5.99
C GLY A 227 2.44 -7.62 -5.70
N ARG A 228 3.49 -8.42 -5.53
CA ARG A 228 3.33 -9.79 -5.06
C ARG A 228 3.84 -9.78 -3.63
N GLY A 229 2.95 -9.40 -2.71
CA GLY A 229 3.27 -9.36 -1.29
C GLY A 229 3.82 -10.71 -0.82
N SER A 230 4.64 -10.69 0.21
CA SER A 230 5.27 -11.85 0.85
C SER A 230 4.98 -11.79 2.33
N ILE A 231 4.98 -12.94 2.99
CA ILE A 231 4.73 -13.03 4.44
C ILE A 231 6.00 -13.56 5.11
N ILE A 232 6.31 -13.00 6.27
CA ILE A 232 7.45 -13.43 7.08
C ILE A 232 6.94 -13.88 8.43
N TYR A 233 7.14 -15.15 8.74
CA TYR A 233 6.93 -15.70 10.08
C TYR A 233 8.23 -15.61 10.86
N ALA A 234 8.34 -14.61 11.72
CA ALA A 234 9.55 -14.32 12.48
C ALA A 234 9.61 -15.13 13.77
N THR A 235 10.75 -15.75 14.04
CA THR A 235 11.02 -16.48 15.29
C THR A 235 11.82 -15.63 16.27
N ASP A 236 12.78 -14.88 15.75
CA ASP A 236 13.75 -14.11 16.52
C ASP A 236 14.35 -12.96 15.68
N ILE A 237 15.23 -12.18 16.31
CA ILE A 237 16.03 -11.15 15.67
C ILE A 237 17.52 -11.34 15.95
N THR A 238 18.35 -10.99 14.97
CA THR A 238 19.77 -10.70 15.22
C THR A 238 19.93 -9.20 15.44
N GLU A 239 20.48 -8.80 16.58
CA GLU A 239 20.78 -7.39 16.86
C GLU A 239 21.82 -6.83 15.88
N ASP A 240 21.53 -5.69 15.27
CA ASP A 240 22.44 -4.96 14.37
C ASP A 240 22.23 -3.44 14.50
N GLY A 241 22.59 -2.91 15.67
CA GLY A 241 22.40 -1.50 16.00
C GLY A 241 20.94 -1.08 15.96
N ASP A 242 20.64 0.03 15.27
CA ASP A 242 19.29 0.58 15.12
C ASP A 242 18.46 -0.12 14.02
N ASP A 243 19.04 -1.08 13.29
CA ASP A 243 18.38 -1.77 12.17
C ASP A 243 18.52 -3.30 12.30
N PRO A 244 17.86 -3.91 13.30
CA PRO A 244 17.95 -5.33 13.56
C PRO A 244 17.47 -6.17 12.37
N ILE A 245 18.00 -7.38 12.30
CA ILE A 245 17.64 -8.37 11.28
C ILE A 245 16.58 -9.29 11.87
N ILE A 246 15.42 -9.33 11.25
CA ILE A 246 14.33 -10.25 11.58
C ILE A 246 14.64 -11.58 10.88
N ASN A 247 14.69 -12.67 11.65
CA ASN A 247 14.92 -14.01 11.13
C ASN A 247 13.62 -14.82 11.16
N GLY A 248 13.41 -15.64 10.13
CA GLY A 248 12.22 -16.48 10.05
C GLY A 248 12.05 -17.20 8.72
N ALA A 249 10.80 -17.56 8.43
CA ALA A 249 10.40 -18.20 7.18
C ALA A 249 9.80 -17.16 6.26
N PHE A 250 10.27 -17.10 5.03
CA PHE A 250 9.73 -16.24 3.99
C PHE A 250 8.78 -17.04 3.10
N VAL A 251 7.53 -16.64 3.09
CA VAL A 251 6.52 -17.19 2.20
C VAL A 251 6.35 -16.26 1.01
N PHE A 252 6.70 -16.77 -0.17
CA PHE A 252 6.57 -16.06 -1.44
C PHE A 252 5.42 -16.66 -2.25
N PRO A 253 4.82 -15.88 -3.18
CA PRO A 253 3.91 -16.44 -4.17
C PRO A 253 4.64 -17.44 -5.10
N PRO A 254 3.98 -18.53 -5.53
CA PRO A 254 4.60 -19.59 -6.34
C PRO A 254 5.26 -19.05 -7.64
N GLU A 255 4.68 -18.01 -8.20
CA GLU A 255 5.13 -17.37 -9.43
C GLU A 255 6.25 -16.32 -9.25
N SER A 256 6.75 -16.12 -8.02
CA SER A 256 7.89 -15.23 -7.73
C SER A 256 9.22 -15.80 -8.20
N GLY A 257 9.31 -17.13 -8.36
CA GLY A 257 10.56 -17.84 -8.62
C GLY A 257 11.50 -17.90 -7.42
N LEU A 258 11.05 -17.45 -6.23
CA LEU A 258 11.79 -17.55 -4.98
C LEU A 258 11.24 -18.66 -4.11
N VAL A 259 12.15 -19.40 -3.50
CA VAL A 259 11.87 -20.37 -2.44
C VAL A 259 12.86 -20.08 -1.31
N SER A 260 12.36 -19.84 -0.10
CA SER A 260 13.23 -19.59 1.06
C SER A 260 12.59 -20.08 2.35
N GLU A 261 13.00 -21.27 2.78
CA GLU A 261 12.61 -21.85 4.07
C GLU A 261 13.18 -21.05 5.26
N HIS A 262 14.34 -20.41 5.07
CA HIS A 262 15.00 -19.58 6.08
C HIS A 262 15.47 -18.27 5.45
N GLY A 263 14.70 -17.21 5.68
CA GLY A 263 15.02 -15.88 5.17
C GLY A 263 15.16 -14.87 6.31
N SER A 264 15.84 -13.78 6.02
CA SER A 264 16.06 -12.70 6.98
C SER A 264 15.87 -11.36 6.31
N ILE A 265 15.38 -10.37 7.04
CA ILE A 265 15.18 -9.01 6.52
C ILE A 265 15.48 -7.95 7.56
N ARG A 266 15.97 -6.81 7.09
CA ARG A 266 16.19 -5.64 7.94
C ARG A 266 14.87 -4.98 8.32
N LEU A 267 14.77 -4.53 9.57
CA LEU A 267 13.61 -3.78 10.07
C LEU A 267 13.30 -2.56 9.20
N SER A 268 14.33 -1.82 8.78
CA SER A 268 14.20 -0.64 7.92
C SER A 268 13.50 -0.95 6.59
N ALA A 269 13.75 -2.13 6.01
CA ALA A 269 13.07 -2.58 4.80
C ALA A 269 11.59 -2.84 5.07
N LEU A 270 11.25 -3.55 6.16
CA LEU A 270 9.87 -3.79 6.56
C LEU A 270 9.10 -2.51 6.90
N GLN A 271 9.72 -1.57 7.59
CA GLN A 271 9.09 -0.27 7.88
C GLN A 271 8.82 0.54 6.61
N THR A 272 9.59 0.30 5.56
CA THR A 272 9.51 1.03 4.31
C THR A 272 8.53 0.37 3.32
N THR A 273 8.47 -0.96 3.30
CA THR A 273 7.74 -1.73 2.28
C THR A 273 6.88 -2.83 2.86
N GLY A 274 6.35 -2.62 4.06
CA GLY A 274 5.57 -3.63 4.73
C GLY A 274 4.98 -3.13 6.05
N GLY A 275 4.69 -4.08 6.92
CA GLY A 275 4.22 -3.83 8.27
C GLY A 275 4.11 -5.10 9.09
N ARG A 276 3.88 -4.93 10.40
CA ARG A 276 3.64 -6.03 11.35
C ARG A 276 2.15 -6.28 11.45
N VAL A 277 1.74 -7.53 11.46
CA VAL A 277 0.36 -7.91 11.74
C VAL A 277 0.07 -7.66 13.23
N SER A 278 -0.99 -6.92 13.55
CA SER A 278 -1.28 -6.45 14.91
C SER A 278 -1.55 -7.58 15.90
N SER A 279 -2.12 -8.68 15.44
CA SER A 279 -2.49 -9.83 16.24
C SER A 279 -2.28 -11.09 15.42
N ILE A 280 -1.59 -12.07 15.98
CA ILE A 280 -1.37 -13.37 15.35
C ILE A 280 -1.84 -14.46 16.30
N GLN A 281 -2.39 -15.54 15.75
CA GLN A 281 -2.61 -16.74 16.56
C GLN A 281 -1.27 -17.41 16.88
N PRO A 282 -1.06 -17.94 18.10
CA PRO A 282 0.13 -18.72 18.42
C PRO A 282 0.31 -19.86 17.43
N THR A 283 1.45 -19.90 16.74
CA THR A 283 1.75 -20.86 15.66
C THR A 283 3.17 -21.35 15.80
N LEU A 284 3.41 -22.64 15.52
CA LEU A 284 4.77 -23.19 15.50
C LEU A 284 5.48 -22.85 14.20
N PHE A 285 6.80 -22.73 14.24
CA PHE A 285 7.60 -22.44 13.06
C PHE A 285 7.45 -23.53 11.97
N SER A 286 7.30 -24.79 12.38
CA SER A 286 7.04 -25.90 11.44
C SER A 286 5.69 -25.78 10.73
N GLU A 287 4.65 -25.26 11.41
CA GLU A 287 3.34 -25.02 10.80
C GLU A 287 3.41 -23.85 9.82
N ALA A 288 4.13 -22.78 10.18
CA ALA A 288 4.42 -21.66 9.28
C ALA A 288 5.16 -22.09 8.01
N LEU A 289 6.14 -23.00 8.13
CA LEU A 289 6.83 -23.58 6.98
C LEU A 289 5.87 -24.39 6.09
N GLN A 290 5.00 -25.21 6.69
CA GLN A 290 4.01 -25.98 5.93
C GLN A 290 3.06 -25.05 5.16
N TYR A 291 2.62 -23.94 5.76
CA TYR A 291 1.83 -22.94 5.05
C TYR A 291 2.60 -22.33 3.87
N GLY A 292 3.89 -22.06 4.06
CA GLY A 292 4.78 -21.60 3.01
C GLY A 292 4.87 -22.58 1.84
N ASP A 293 5.03 -23.87 2.14
CA ASP A 293 5.10 -24.94 1.15
C ASP A 293 3.76 -25.11 0.40
N ASP A 294 2.64 -25.01 1.10
CA ASP A 294 1.31 -25.05 0.50
C ASP A 294 1.11 -23.88 -0.49
N VAL A 295 1.58 -22.68 -0.15
CA VAL A 295 1.52 -21.52 -1.05
C VAL A 295 2.49 -21.70 -2.24
N ASN A 296 3.74 -22.10 -1.98
CA ASN A 296 4.75 -22.31 -3.03
C ASN A 296 4.39 -23.44 -4.00
N SER A 297 3.64 -24.44 -3.55
CA SER A 297 3.15 -25.54 -4.40
C SER A 297 1.86 -25.17 -5.16
N GLY A 298 1.28 -24.00 -4.88
CA GLY A 298 -0.01 -23.57 -5.42
C GLY A 298 -1.20 -24.34 -4.82
N ALA A 299 -1.00 -25.11 -3.75
CA ALA A 299 -2.07 -25.78 -3.03
C ALA A 299 -2.92 -24.81 -2.21
N ARG A 300 -2.33 -23.68 -1.81
CA ARG A 300 -3.00 -22.54 -1.17
C ARG A 300 -2.65 -21.25 -1.88
N ASN A 301 -3.50 -20.26 -1.66
CA ASN A 301 -3.28 -18.92 -2.16
C ASN A 301 -2.74 -18.00 -1.05
N ILE A 302 -1.81 -17.09 -1.36
CA ILE A 302 -1.32 -16.10 -0.39
C ILE A 302 -2.43 -15.18 0.17
N ALA A 303 -3.51 -14.96 -0.59
CA ALA A 303 -4.69 -14.24 -0.13
C ALA A 303 -5.42 -14.99 1.00
N GLU A 304 -5.48 -16.32 0.93
CA GLU A 304 -6.02 -17.16 2.01
C GLU A 304 -5.11 -17.08 3.24
N LEU A 305 -3.79 -16.99 3.03
CA LEU A 305 -2.85 -16.78 4.14
C LEU A 305 -3.12 -15.45 4.84
N TYR A 306 -3.36 -14.35 4.11
CA TYR A 306 -3.74 -13.09 4.76
C TYR A 306 -4.98 -13.25 5.64
N ALA A 307 -5.99 -14.01 5.21
CA ALA A 307 -7.22 -14.21 5.97
C ALA A 307 -7.07 -15.12 7.21
N GLU A 308 -6.02 -15.93 7.28
CA GLU A 308 -5.74 -16.85 8.39
C GLU A 308 -4.81 -16.24 9.48
N LEU A 309 -4.16 -15.10 9.19
CA LEU A 309 -3.24 -14.39 10.10
C LEU A 309 -3.99 -13.59 11.19
#